data_AF-A0A7G9QPH6-F1
#
_entry.id   AF-A0A7G9QPH6-F1
#
_cell.length_a   1.000
_cell.length_b   1.000
_cell.length_c   1.000
_cell.angle_alpha   90.00
_cell.angle_beta   90.00
_cell.angle_gamma   90.00
#
_symmetry.space_group_name_H-M   'P 1'
#
loop_
_entity.id
_entity.type
_entity.pdbx_description
1 polymer ?
#
loop_
_entity_poly.entity_id
_entity_poly.type
_entity_poly.pdbx_seq_one_letter_code
_entity_poly.pdbx_strand_id
1 'polypeptide(L)'
;MARSPSGTTGRRIQRGQGMTEYIIIVALIAIAAIGVFSMFGKTVRNQTAGLAKELSGNKADSAIENANKSANAAAGRANDPQKEGMAKYNYANDAK
;
A
#
# COMPACT_ATOMS: atom_id res chain seq x y z
N MET A 1 -2.99 68.62 34.84
CA MET A 1 -4.06 67.69 35.29
C MET A 1 -4.36 66.73 34.16
N ALA A 2 -3.96 65.47 34.34
CA ALA A 2 -4.04 64.41 33.33
C ALA A 2 -5.15 63.42 33.68
N ARG A 3 -5.83 62.87 32.67
CA ARG A 3 -6.55 61.60 32.82
C ARG A 3 -6.44 60.78 31.53
N SER A 4 -5.65 59.72 31.61
CA SER A 4 -5.50 58.70 30.58
C SER A 4 -6.63 57.67 30.71
N PRO A 5 -7.27 57.22 29.62
CA PRO A 5 -8.20 56.10 29.69
C PRO A 5 -7.43 54.77 29.72
N SER A 6 -7.61 54.04 30.81
CA SER A 6 -7.15 52.65 30.96
C SER A 6 -7.99 51.74 30.05
N GLY A 7 -7.36 51.17 29.03
CA GLY A 7 -7.94 50.11 28.22
C GLY A 7 -7.73 48.74 28.87
N THR A 8 -8.75 48.22 29.54
CA THR A 8 -8.79 46.81 29.95
C THR A 8 -9.29 45.96 28.78
N THR A 9 -8.36 45.45 27.97
CA THR A 9 -8.66 44.42 26.97
C THR A 9 -9.04 43.14 27.70
N GLY A 10 -10.35 42.92 27.87
CA GLY A 10 -10.87 41.68 28.45
C GLY A 10 -10.40 40.47 27.65
N ARG A 11 -9.54 39.63 28.25
CA ARG A 11 -9.18 38.32 27.69
C ARG A 11 -10.44 37.49 27.61
N ARG A 12 -10.98 37.30 26.40
CA ARG A 12 -12.12 36.39 26.17
C ARG A 12 -11.67 34.97 26.52
N ILE A 13 -12.03 34.51 27.71
CA ILE A 13 -11.86 33.12 28.10
C ILE A 13 -12.92 32.33 27.32
N GLN A 14 -12.52 31.76 26.18
CA GLN A 14 -13.42 30.93 25.39
C GLN A 14 -13.64 29.60 26.12
N ARG A 15 -14.69 29.53 26.94
CA ARG A 15 -15.16 28.28 27.54
C ARG A 15 -15.75 27.43 26.42
N GLY A 16 -14.96 26.47 25.93
CA GLY A 16 -15.33 25.56 24.86
C GLY A 16 -14.35 25.51 23.68
N GLN A 17 -13.45 26.49 23.53
CA GLN A 17 -12.47 26.53 22.43
C GLN A 17 -11.54 25.31 22.44
N GLY A 18 -11.18 24.81 23.62
CA GLY A 18 -10.36 23.60 23.73
C GLY A 18 -11.10 22.34 23.28
N MET A 19 -12.39 22.17 23.63
CA MET A 19 -13.10 20.90 23.43
C MET A 19 -13.26 20.53 21.96
N THR A 20 -13.66 21.48 21.11
CA THR A 20 -13.79 21.24 19.66
C THR A 20 -12.42 21.10 18.99
N GLU A 21 -11.42 21.87 19.41
CA GLU A 21 -10.06 21.75 18.90
C GLU A 21 -9.45 20.37 19.21
N TYR A 22 -9.62 19.88 20.44
CA TYR A 22 -9.20 18.53 20.82
C TYR A 22 -9.93 17.45 20.02
N ILE A 23 -11.24 17.58 19.81
CA ILE A 23 -12.01 16.60 19.02
C ILE A 23 -11.47 16.54 17.58
N ILE A 24 -11.18 17.69 16.96
CA ILE A 24 -10.65 17.74 15.60
C ILE A 24 -9.25 17.11 15.54
N ILE A 25 -8.34 17.47 16.44
CA ILE A 25 -6.98 16.91 16.46
C ILE A 25 -7.01 15.39 16.70
N VAL A 26 -7.84 14.91 17.63
CA VAL A 26 -8.01 13.48 17.90
C VAL A 26 -8.56 12.74 16.68
N ALA A 27 -9.55 13.31 15.99
CA ALA A 27 -10.10 12.72 14.78
C ALA A 27 -9.03 12.59 13.67
N LEU A 28 -8.17 13.59 13.50
CA LEU A 28 -7.06 13.54 12.53
C LEU A 28 -6.01 12.48 12.88
N ILE A 29 -5.63 12.37 14.15
CA ILE A 29 -4.69 11.35 14.62
C ILE A 29 -5.28 9.94 14.42
N ALA A 30 -6.57 9.75 14.71
CA ALA A 30 -7.23 8.46 14.54
C ALA A 30 -7.24 7.98 13.08
N ILE A 31 -7.54 8.88 12.13
CA ILE A 31 -7.51 8.57 10.70
C ILE A 31 -6.09 8.21 10.25
N ALA A 32 -5.09 9.00 10.67
CA ALA A 32 -3.69 8.73 10.36
C ALA A 32 -3.24 7.37 10.93
N ALA A 33 -3.64 7.05 12.16
CA ALA A 33 -3.32 5.79 12.81
C ALA A 33 -3.89 4.59 12.06
N ILE A 34 -5.16 4.65 11.60
CA ILE A 34 -5.75 3.58 10.78
C ILE A 34 -4.91 3.33 9.51
N GLY A 35 -4.45 4.40 8.85
CA GLY A 35 -3.58 4.31 7.67
C GLY A 35 -2.23 3.66 7.98
N VAL A 36 -1.54 4.14 9.01
CA VAL A 36 -0.22 3.62 9.43
C VAL A 36 -0.33 2.16 9.86
N PHE A 37 -1.29 1.80 10.72
CA PHE A 37 -1.48 0.40 11.15
C PHE A 37 -1.83 -0.52 9.98
N SER A 38 -2.62 -0.05 9.02
CA SER A 38 -2.96 -0.82 7.82
C SER A 38 -1.75 -1.05 6.92
N MET A 39 -0.91 -0.03 6.70
CA MET A 39 0.28 -0.18 5.86
C MET A 39 1.38 -0.96 6.58
N PHE A 40 1.66 -0.65 7.84
CA PHE A 40 2.64 -1.34 8.67
C PHE A 40 2.27 -2.82 8.85
N GLY A 41 1.00 -3.14 9.13
CA GLY A 41 0.52 -4.51 9.24
C GLY A 41 0.71 -5.32 7.96
N LYS A 42 0.48 -4.72 6.78
CA LYS A 42 0.78 -5.34 5.49
C LYS A 42 2.27 -5.60 5.32
N THR A 43 3.13 -4.63 5.63
CA THR A 43 4.58 -4.76 5.50
C THR A 43 5.13 -5.86 6.40
N VAL A 44 4.76 -5.85 7.69
CA VAL A 44 5.18 -6.88 8.65
C VAL A 44 4.69 -8.25 8.21
N ARG A 45 3.41 -8.38 7.82
CA ARG A 45 2.87 -9.64 7.31
C ARG A 45 3.62 -10.15 6.09
N ASN A 46 3.97 -9.28 5.14
CA ASN A 46 4.68 -9.67 3.93
C ASN A 46 6.10 -10.12 4.24
N GLN A 47 6.80 -9.43 5.14
CA GLN A 47 8.15 -9.82 5.58
C GLN A 47 8.10 -11.15 6.35
N THR A 48 7.17 -11.31 7.28
CA THR A 48 6.96 -12.57 8.01
C THR A 48 6.54 -13.71 7.07
N ALA A 49 5.73 -13.43 6.04
CA ALA A 49 5.38 -14.43 5.04
C ALA A 49 6.60 -14.85 4.21
N GLY A 50 7.49 -13.92 3.85
CA GLY A 50 8.76 -14.22 3.18
C GLY A 50 9.67 -15.09 4.05
N LEU A 51 9.85 -14.70 5.32
CA LEU A 51 10.63 -15.46 6.30
C LEU A 51 10.03 -16.83 6.60
N ALA A 52 8.70 -16.92 6.76
CA ALA A 52 8.01 -18.19 6.99
C ALA A 52 8.11 -19.11 5.77
N LYS A 53 8.08 -18.53 4.56
CA LYS A 53 8.27 -19.28 3.31
C LYS A 53 9.68 -19.85 3.21
N GLU A 54 10.69 -19.03 3.48
CA GLU A 54 12.09 -19.43 3.56
C GLU A 54 12.35 -20.47 4.67
N LEU A 55 11.78 -20.27 5.87
CA LEU A 55 11.87 -21.20 7.00
C LEU A 55 11.15 -22.52 6.75
N SER A 56 10.03 -22.51 6.03
CA SER A 56 9.31 -23.72 5.63
C SER A 56 10.04 -24.55 4.56
N GLY A 57 11.22 -24.10 4.11
CA GLY A 57 12.00 -24.75 3.06
C GLY A 57 11.45 -24.54 1.65
N ASN A 58 10.30 -23.87 1.51
CA ASN A 58 9.79 -23.37 0.23
C ASN A 58 10.58 -22.11 -0.16
N LYS A 59 11.87 -22.28 -0.44
CA LYS A 59 12.67 -21.25 -1.11
C LYS A 59 11.95 -20.84 -2.39
N ALA A 60 12.22 -19.63 -2.85
CA ALA A 60 11.59 -19.05 -4.04
C ALA A 60 11.65 -19.97 -5.29
N ASP A 61 12.42 -21.06 -5.27
CA ASP A 61 12.46 -22.20 -6.19
C ASP A 61 11.13 -22.50 -6.89
N SER A 62 10.00 -22.68 -6.21
CA SER A 62 8.73 -22.95 -6.91
C SER A 62 8.24 -21.76 -7.74
N ALA A 63 8.44 -20.54 -7.25
CA ALA A 63 8.10 -19.33 -7.97
C ALA A 63 9.10 -19.05 -9.10
N ILE A 64 10.38 -19.33 -8.88
CA ILE A 64 11.47 -19.23 -9.87
C ILE A 64 11.26 -20.29 -10.96
N GLU A 65 10.90 -21.52 -10.62
CA GLU A 65 10.64 -22.59 -11.57
C GLU A 65 9.39 -22.29 -12.41
N ASN A 66 8.33 -21.77 -11.79
CA ASN A 66 7.16 -21.30 -12.52
C ASN A 66 7.49 -20.12 -13.44
N ALA A 67 8.28 -19.15 -12.97
CA ALA A 67 8.75 -18.03 -13.78
C ALA A 67 9.62 -18.51 -14.96
N ASN A 68 10.54 -19.45 -14.73
CA ASN A 68 11.38 -20.06 -15.76
C ASN A 68 10.55 -20.85 -16.78
N LYS A 69 9.54 -21.62 -16.32
CA LYS A 69 8.59 -22.33 -17.20
C LYS A 69 7.81 -21.35 -18.08
N SER A 70 7.31 -20.25 -17.51
CA SER A 70 6.60 -19.22 -18.28
C SER A 70 7.51 -18.51 -19.26
N ALA A 71 8.75 -18.17 -18.86
CA ALA A 71 9.74 -17.54 -19.72
C ALA A 71 10.13 -18.43 -20.90
N ASN A 72 10.40 -19.72 -20.64
CA ASN A 72 10.73 -20.70 -21.68
C ASN A 72 9.54 -20.96 -22.62
N ALA A 73 8.31 -21.00 -22.11
CA ALA A 73 7.12 -21.11 -22.95
C ALA A 73 6.93 -19.87 -23.84
N ALA A 74 7.19 -18.67 -23.33
CA ALA A 74 7.14 -17.43 -24.10
C ALA A 74 8.26 -17.39 -25.16
N ALA A 75 9.49 -17.76 -24.81
CA ALA A 75 10.61 -17.86 -25.75
C ALA A 75 10.34 -18.89 -26.85
N GLY A 76 9.75 -20.05 -26.50
CA GLY A 76 9.33 -21.06 -27.47
C GLY A 76 8.26 -20.56 -28.43
N ARG A 77 7.28 -19.77 -27.94
CA ARG A 77 6.27 -19.13 -28.81
C ARG A 77 6.87 -18.06 -29.72
N ALA A 78 7.85 -17.30 -29.24
CA ALA A 78 8.50 -16.25 -30.01
C ALA A 78 9.40 -16.82 -31.13
N ASN A 79 10.00 -18.00 -30.92
CA ASN A 79 10.85 -18.67 -31.91
C ASN A 79 10.08 -19.66 -32.81
N ASP A 80 8.75 -19.75 -32.68
CA ASP A 80 7.92 -20.61 -33.51
C ASP A 80 7.37 -19.80 -34.70
N PRO A 81 7.94 -19.93 -35.91
CA PRO A 81 7.51 -19.18 -37.09
C PRO A 81 6.06 -19.50 -37.50
N GLN A 82 5.46 -20.57 -36.96
CA GLN A 82 4.05 -20.88 -37.17
C GLN A 82 3.12 -20.11 -36.21
N LYS A 83 3.62 -19.35 -35.24
CA LYS A 83 2.83 -18.61 -34.23
C LYS A 83 2.97 -17.09 -34.34
N GLU A 84 3.61 -16.62 -35.39
CA GLU A 84 3.72 -15.20 -35.70
C GLU A 84 2.39 -14.66 -36.23
N GLY A 85 1.85 -13.64 -35.55
CA GLY A 85 0.68 -12.87 -35.98
C GLY A 85 -0.64 -13.26 -35.31
N MET A 86 -1.52 -12.25 -35.15
CA MET A 86 -2.84 -12.43 -34.53
C MET A 86 -3.76 -13.41 -35.28
N ALA A 87 -3.45 -13.72 -36.54
CA ALA A 87 -4.17 -14.71 -37.34
C ALA A 87 -4.05 -16.15 -36.81
N LYS A 88 -3.05 -16.43 -35.95
CA LYS A 88 -2.77 -17.78 -35.43
C LYS A 88 -2.87 -17.89 -33.90
N TYR A 89 -3.41 -16.88 -33.23
CA TYR A 89 -3.55 -16.83 -31.77
C TYR A 89 -4.39 -17.98 -31.20
N ASN A 90 -5.23 -18.61 -32.03
CA ASN A 90 -6.09 -19.73 -31.63
C ASN A 90 -5.38 -21.10 -31.66
N TYR A 91 -4.36 -21.30 -32.49
CA TYR A 91 -3.69 -22.60 -32.66
C TYR A 91 -2.95 -23.09 -31.41
N ALA A 92 -2.41 -22.18 -30.59
CA ALA A 92 -1.64 -22.53 -29.40
C ALA A 92 -2.52 -22.75 -28.15
N ASN A 93 -3.78 -22.30 -28.17
CA ASN A 93 -4.73 -22.45 -27.06
C ASN A 93 -5.66 -23.67 -27.27
N ASP A 94 -5.90 -24.06 -28.52
CA ASP A 94 -6.73 -25.22 -28.89
C ASP A 94 -5.97 -26.56 -28.88
N ALA A 95 -4.65 -26.55 -28.70
CA ALA A 95 -3.82 -27.77 -28.63
C ALA A 95 -3.68 -28.35 -27.20
N LYS A 96 -4.71 -28.18 -26.36
CA LYS A 96 -4.81 -28.85 -25.07
C LYS A 96 -5.62 -30.14 -25.18
#